data_AF-A0A7V9ZZJ8-F1
#
_entry.id   AF-A0A7V9ZZJ8-F1
#
_cell.length_a   1.000
_cell.length_b   1.000
_cell.length_c   1.000
_cell.angle_alpha   90.00
_cell.angle_beta   90.00
_cell.angle_gamma   90.00
#
_symmetry.space_group_name_H-M   'P 1'
#
loop_
_entity.id
_entity.type
_entity.pdbx_description
1 polymer ?
#
loop_
_entity_poly.entity_id
_entity_poly.type
_entity_poly.pdbx_seq_one_letter_code
_entity_poly.pdbx_strand_id
1 'polypeptide(L)'
;MTTSGALIPREVLFGNPERVQPKISPDGNRLAWIAPVDGVLNVWVGNLAGDEAKPVTDDRERGIRTYFWAHDDRHLLYVQDKGGDENWRLYGVDLSSGSVRDLTPFDDVQAQVVEVSKHQPHRILVGLNKDNPELHDVYRLDLATGDLSKVVENPGFLDWVADMDMRVRCGSAPTADGGLNVMVRDDESEEWRLLLEVSQADALTTGVVGFTADGNALYLITSLGANAGRLVRMALADGSEEVIAEDPTYDLSDVIVHPDTREVQAVAFQRDRIDWQVLDPALTEDFEAMRALHPGDMGFAGRDHADATWLAAFTADDGPVSYYSFDRATKEATFLFEHQPALSEYTLSSMEPFSYTARDGLTVHGYLTFPQGVERSGLPTVLNVHGGPWGRDGWGYDPTAQWLANRGYLCVQVNFRGSTGYGKDFVNAGDREWGAKMHDDLLDAVAWVVDQGYADPERVGIFGGSYGGYAALVGATFTPAVFACAVDLVGPSNLKTLIESIPPYWAPMIATFHT
;
A
#
# COMPACT_ATOMS: atom_id res chain seq x y z
N MET A 1 23.91 9.91 22.25
CA MET A 1 23.35 11.08 22.95
C MET A 1 22.50 11.79 21.93
N THR A 2 21.18 11.66 22.00
CA THR A 2 20.25 12.33 21.09
C THR A 2 20.26 13.84 21.37
N THR A 3 20.39 14.66 20.33
CA THR A 3 20.40 16.12 20.49
C THR A 3 18.96 16.64 20.53
N SER A 4 18.39 16.73 21.73
CA SER A 4 17.10 17.41 21.94
C SER A 4 17.18 18.87 21.46
N GLY A 5 16.23 19.28 20.60
CA GLY A 5 16.11 20.65 20.11
C GLY A 5 16.95 21.02 18.88
N ALA A 6 17.75 20.09 18.32
CA ALA A 6 18.43 20.32 17.05
C ALA A 6 17.47 20.20 15.86
N LEU A 7 17.63 21.08 14.86
CA LEU A 7 16.93 20.91 13.58
C LEU A 7 17.50 19.68 12.86
N ILE A 8 16.64 18.69 12.59
CA ILE A 8 16.98 17.51 11.81
C ILE A 8 17.24 17.96 10.36
N PRO A 9 18.36 17.59 9.72
CA PRO A 9 18.61 17.92 8.33
C PRO A 9 17.54 17.33 7.41
N ARG A 10 17.15 18.05 6.36
CA ARG A 10 16.15 17.55 5.39
C ARG A 10 16.60 16.25 4.72
N GLU A 11 17.90 16.09 4.48
CA GLU A 11 18.47 14.87 3.92
C GLU A 11 18.29 13.65 4.84
N VAL A 12 18.26 13.84 6.16
CA VAL A 12 17.97 12.75 7.11
C VAL A 12 16.49 12.38 7.10
N LEU A 13 15.58 13.32 6.82
CA LEU A 13 14.13 13.05 6.81
C LEU A 13 13.64 12.52 5.45
N PHE A 14 14.12 13.10 4.35
CA PHE A 14 13.62 12.88 2.99
C PHE A 14 14.64 12.19 2.07
N GLY A 15 15.85 11.95 2.55
CA GLY A 15 16.86 11.23 1.80
C GLY A 15 16.49 9.76 1.60
N ASN A 16 17.19 9.12 0.68
CA ASN A 16 17.01 7.69 0.45
C ASN A 16 17.32 6.88 1.71
N PRO A 17 16.57 5.80 2.00
CA PRO A 17 16.93 4.88 3.06
C PRO A 17 18.28 4.23 2.78
N GLU A 18 19.01 3.88 3.83
CA GLU A 18 20.27 3.13 3.69
C GLU A 18 20.01 1.70 3.23
N ARG A 19 18.93 1.07 3.71
CA ARG A 19 18.42 -0.25 3.31
C ARG A 19 16.91 -0.30 3.51
N VAL A 20 16.11 -0.86 2.61
CA VAL A 20 14.66 -0.96 2.84
C VAL A 20 14.06 -2.14 2.10
N GLN A 21 12.85 -2.55 2.51
CA GLN A 21 12.08 -3.63 1.89
C GLN A 21 12.91 -4.93 1.75
N PRO A 22 13.42 -5.52 2.85
CA PRO A 22 14.13 -6.79 2.75
C PRO A 22 13.22 -7.90 2.23
N LYS A 23 13.77 -8.78 1.39
CA LYS A 23 13.09 -10.00 0.91
C LYS A 23 14.05 -11.17 0.99
N ILE A 24 13.64 -12.23 1.68
CA ILE A 24 14.38 -13.48 1.77
C ILE A 24 14.22 -14.30 0.49
N SER A 25 15.28 -14.97 0.05
CA SER A 25 15.25 -15.84 -1.13
C SER A 25 14.41 -17.10 -0.90
N PRO A 26 13.90 -17.74 -1.96
CA PRO A 26 13.15 -18.99 -1.88
C PRO A 26 13.80 -20.07 -1.02
N ASP A 27 15.09 -20.33 -1.25
CA ASP A 27 15.90 -21.29 -0.49
C ASP A 27 16.30 -20.86 0.92
N GLY A 28 15.95 -19.63 1.34
CA GLY A 28 16.27 -19.09 2.65
C GLY A 28 17.74 -18.70 2.85
N ASN A 29 18.60 -18.73 1.82
CA ASN A 29 20.05 -18.50 2.02
C ASN A 29 20.51 -17.06 1.75
N ARG A 30 19.69 -16.23 1.10
CA ARG A 30 20.04 -14.86 0.71
C ARG A 30 18.98 -13.87 1.14
N LEU A 31 19.44 -12.64 1.35
CA LEU A 31 18.60 -11.49 1.59
C LEU A 31 18.82 -10.48 0.46
N ALA A 32 17.73 -10.01 -0.12
CA ALA A 32 17.73 -8.85 -0.99
C ALA A 32 17.12 -7.64 -0.27
N TRP A 33 17.49 -6.43 -0.68
CA TRP A 33 16.90 -5.18 -0.21
C TRP A 33 17.16 -4.05 -1.24
N ILE A 34 16.45 -2.93 -1.09
CA ILE A 34 16.73 -1.71 -1.84
C ILE A 34 17.72 -0.84 -1.06
N ALA A 35 18.77 -0.35 -1.71
CA ALA A 35 19.73 0.60 -1.15
C ALA A 35 20.39 1.44 -2.26
N PRO A 36 20.86 2.66 -1.97
CA PRO A 36 21.44 3.54 -2.97
C PRO A 36 22.81 3.06 -3.48
N VAL A 37 23.04 3.20 -4.79
CA VAL A 37 24.35 3.22 -5.45
C VAL A 37 24.55 4.62 -6.00
N ASP A 38 25.56 5.35 -5.50
CA ASP A 38 25.83 6.75 -5.87
C ASP A 38 24.57 7.65 -5.75
N GLY A 39 23.73 7.41 -4.74
CA GLY A 39 22.51 8.16 -4.48
C GLY A 39 21.25 7.67 -5.23
N VAL A 40 21.36 6.67 -6.11
CA VAL A 40 20.22 6.11 -6.86
C VAL A 40 19.85 4.72 -6.32
N LEU A 41 18.58 4.52 -5.96
CA LEU A 41 18.10 3.27 -5.37
C LEU A 41 18.28 2.08 -6.33
N ASN A 42 18.94 1.04 -5.84
CA ASN A 42 19.21 -0.19 -6.56
C ASN A 42 18.88 -1.40 -5.68
N VAL A 43 18.74 -2.57 -6.29
CA VAL A 43 18.58 -3.81 -5.55
C VAL A 43 19.94 -4.37 -5.18
N TRP A 44 20.10 -4.73 -3.91
CA TRP A 44 21.28 -5.37 -3.35
C TRP A 44 20.94 -6.79 -2.93
N VAL A 45 21.91 -7.69 -3.03
CA VAL A 45 21.79 -9.08 -2.56
C VAL A 45 23.03 -9.44 -1.75
N GLY A 46 22.81 -10.00 -0.56
CA GLY A 46 23.83 -10.58 0.31
C GLY A 46 23.36 -11.89 0.94
N ASN A 47 24.14 -12.42 1.88
CA ASN A 47 23.69 -13.53 2.71
C ASN A 47 22.62 -13.07 3.74
N LEU A 48 22.05 -13.99 4.53
CA LEU A 48 21.03 -13.63 5.53
C LEU A 48 21.50 -12.61 6.59
N ALA A 49 22.79 -12.60 6.94
CA ALA A 49 23.35 -11.61 7.85
C ALA A 49 23.52 -10.22 7.19
N GLY A 50 23.29 -10.12 5.88
CA GLY A 50 23.53 -8.91 5.10
C GLY A 50 25.01 -8.68 4.77
N ASP A 51 25.87 -9.68 4.99
CA ASP A 51 27.28 -9.66 4.59
C ASP A 51 27.43 -10.04 3.12
N GLU A 52 28.63 -9.78 2.58
CA GLU A 52 28.99 -10.07 1.18
C GLU A 52 28.03 -9.42 0.16
N ALA A 53 27.33 -8.36 0.59
CA ALA A 53 26.32 -7.70 -0.19
C ALA A 53 26.91 -6.95 -1.38
N LYS A 54 26.24 -7.06 -2.53
CA LYS A 54 26.57 -6.30 -3.74
C LYS A 54 25.30 -5.81 -4.45
N PRO A 55 25.34 -4.67 -5.14
CA PRO A 55 24.24 -4.29 -6.01
C PRO A 55 24.15 -5.29 -7.16
N VAL A 56 22.93 -5.72 -7.48
CA VAL A 56 22.63 -6.62 -8.60
C VAL A 56 21.92 -5.90 -9.75
N THR A 57 21.64 -4.61 -9.57
CA THR A 57 21.15 -3.68 -10.58
C THR A 57 22.08 -2.47 -10.66
N ASP A 58 21.98 -1.71 -11.74
CA ASP A 58 22.81 -0.54 -12.00
C ASP A 58 21.98 0.63 -12.56
N ASP A 59 20.81 0.89 -11.96
CA ASP A 59 20.01 2.06 -12.33
C ASP A 59 20.70 3.34 -11.87
N ARG A 60 20.71 4.34 -12.76
CA ARG A 60 21.39 5.63 -12.59
C ARG A 60 20.45 6.83 -12.69
N GLU A 61 19.16 6.58 -12.85
CA GLU A 61 18.17 7.63 -13.09
C GLU A 61 17.11 7.68 -11.98
N ARG A 62 16.08 6.83 -12.05
CA ARG A 62 14.86 6.99 -11.23
C ARG A 62 14.96 6.39 -9.84
N GLY A 63 15.75 5.34 -9.69
CA GLY A 63 15.74 4.43 -8.55
C GLY A 63 14.68 3.33 -8.70
N ILE A 64 15.06 2.11 -8.30
CA ILE A 64 14.16 0.95 -8.23
C ILE A 64 13.42 0.99 -6.89
N ARG A 65 12.08 0.87 -6.92
CA ARG A 65 11.21 0.98 -5.73
C ARG A 65 10.44 -0.31 -5.41
N THR A 66 10.31 -1.19 -6.38
CA THR A 66 9.56 -2.44 -6.26
C THR A 66 10.33 -3.57 -6.91
N TYR A 67 10.57 -4.63 -6.16
CA TYR A 67 11.26 -5.83 -6.63
C TYR A 67 10.75 -7.07 -5.89
N PHE A 68 11.04 -8.26 -6.40
CA PHE A 68 10.70 -9.53 -5.77
C PHE A 68 11.57 -10.66 -6.32
N TRP A 69 11.69 -11.75 -5.56
CA TRP A 69 12.37 -12.95 -6.01
C TRP A 69 11.49 -13.70 -7.01
N ALA A 70 12.09 -14.22 -8.08
CA ALA A 70 11.51 -15.39 -8.73
C ALA A 70 11.66 -16.59 -7.81
N HIS A 71 10.75 -17.55 -7.91
CA HIS A 71 10.78 -18.75 -7.06
C HIS A 71 11.80 -19.81 -7.51
N ASP A 72 12.76 -19.46 -8.38
CA ASP A 72 13.76 -20.38 -8.94
C ASP A 72 15.19 -20.23 -8.39
N ASP A 73 15.36 -19.48 -7.31
CA ASP A 73 16.66 -19.19 -6.67
C ASP A 73 17.71 -18.53 -7.59
N ARG A 74 17.32 -18.10 -8.79
CA ARG A 74 18.23 -17.57 -9.79
C ARG A 74 17.88 -16.16 -10.18
N HIS A 75 16.60 -15.87 -10.34
CA HIS A 75 16.16 -14.58 -10.84
C HIS A 75 15.60 -13.67 -9.74
N LEU A 76 15.91 -12.39 -9.88
CA LEU A 76 15.24 -11.31 -9.17
C LEU A 76 14.54 -10.43 -10.19
N LEU A 77 13.33 -10.01 -9.89
CA LEU A 77 12.49 -9.22 -10.78
C LEU A 77 12.26 -7.85 -10.17
N TYR A 78 12.18 -6.82 -10.99
CA TYR A 78 11.81 -5.48 -10.56
C TYR A 78 10.98 -4.76 -11.60
N VAL A 79 10.14 -3.83 -11.16
CA VAL A 79 9.34 -2.98 -12.07
C VAL A 79 9.83 -1.54 -12.02
N GLN A 80 9.91 -0.92 -13.18
CA GLN A 80 10.33 0.46 -13.31
C GLN A 80 9.71 1.10 -14.56
N ASP A 81 9.23 2.34 -14.43
CA ASP A 81 8.79 3.16 -15.56
C ASP A 81 9.99 3.93 -16.18
N LYS A 82 9.74 4.78 -17.17
CA LYS A 82 10.78 5.65 -17.73
C LYS A 82 10.42 7.12 -17.54
N GLY A 83 11.24 7.84 -16.77
CA GLY A 83 11.10 9.29 -16.61
C GLY A 83 9.79 9.74 -15.94
N GLY A 84 9.03 8.84 -15.30
CA GLY A 84 7.76 9.19 -14.68
C GLY A 84 6.55 9.11 -15.59
N ASP A 85 6.66 8.35 -16.68
CA ASP A 85 5.54 8.10 -17.58
C ASP A 85 4.52 7.09 -17.02
N GLU A 86 4.81 6.43 -15.89
CA GLU A 86 3.98 5.39 -15.26
C GLU A 86 3.68 4.17 -16.14
N ASN A 87 4.37 4.04 -17.29
CA ASN A 87 4.37 2.85 -18.12
C ASN A 87 5.40 1.86 -17.57
N TRP A 88 5.03 1.21 -16.46
CA TRP A 88 5.87 0.24 -15.77
C TRP A 88 6.32 -0.87 -16.72
N ARG A 89 7.60 -1.20 -16.70
CA ARG A 89 8.18 -2.35 -17.38
C ARG A 89 8.73 -3.34 -16.36
N LEU A 90 8.67 -4.61 -16.69
CA LEU A 90 9.25 -5.68 -15.90
C LEU A 90 10.68 -5.98 -16.38
N TYR A 91 11.61 -6.00 -15.44
CA TYR A 91 13.00 -6.36 -15.66
C TYR A 91 13.37 -7.60 -14.85
N GLY A 92 14.26 -8.42 -15.41
CA GLY A 92 14.83 -9.60 -14.76
C GLY A 92 16.33 -9.50 -14.60
N VAL A 93 16.81 -9.84 -13.40
CA VAL A 93 18.21 -9.98 -13.05
C VAL A 93 18.53 -11.46 -12.90
N ASP A 94 19.42 -11.98 -13.73
CA ASP A 94 19.97 -13.33 -13.56
C ASP A 94 21.18 -13.27 -12.63
N LEU A 95 21.03 -13.76 -11.40
CA LEU A 95 22.09 -13.67 -10.39
C LEU A 95 23.32 -14.55 -10.69
N SER A 96 23.18 -15.53 -11.60
CA SER A 96 24.29 -16.39 -12.00
C SER A 96 25.25 -15.69 -12.97
N SER A 97 24.72 -14.87 -13.88
CA SER A 97 25.48 -14.15 -14.89
C SER A 97 25.72 -12.68 -14.52
N GLY A 98 24.87 -12.10 -13.65
CA GLY A 98 24.79 -10.68 -13.38
C GLY A 98 24.10 -9.87 -14.49
N SER A 99 23.47 -10.53 -15.47
CA SER A 99 22.81 -9.83 -16.58
C SER A 99 21.43 -9.31 -16.19
N VAL A 100 21.13 -8.08 -16.58
CA VAL A 100 19.80 -7.47 -16.48
C VAL A 100 19.14 -7.46 -17.85
N ARG A 101 17.86 -7.81 -17.92
CA ARG A 101 17.06 -7.83 -19.15
C ARG A 101 15.72 -7.14 -18.94
N ASP A 102 15.35 -6.24 -19.85
CA ASP A 102 13.96 -5.79 -20.01
C ASP A 102 13.13 -6.96 -20.58
N LEU A 103 12.22 -7.49 -19.77
CA LEU A 103 11.38 -8.64 -20.10
C LEU A 103 10.10 -8.21 -20.84
N THR A 104 9.79 -6.92 -20.82
CA THR A 104 8.63 -6.33 -21.51
C THR A 104 9.07 -5.07 -22.27
N PRO A 105 9.97 -5.19 -23.28
CA PRO A 105 10.60 -4.06 -23.94
C PRO A 105 9.69 -3.43 -25.01
N PHE A 106 8.50 -3.02 -24.58
CA PHE A 106 7.48 -2.41 -25.43
C PHE A 106 7.34 -0.94 -25.04
N ASP A 107 7.29 -0.07 -26.04
CA ASP A 107 7.01 1.35 -25.84
C ASP A 107 5.49 1.55 -25.74
N ASP A 108 5.06 2.53 -24.95
CA ASP A 108 3.64 2.87 -24.69
C ASP A 108 2.79 1.69 -24.15
N VAL A 109 3.45 0.72 -23.51
CA VAL A 109 2.81 -0.44 -22.87
C VAL A 109 3.18 -0.46 -21.40
N GLN A 110 2.17 -0.63 -20.56
CA GLN A 110 2.30 -0.91 -19.14
C GLN A 110 2.28 -2.43 -18.91
N ALA A 111 3.19 -2.88 -18.05
CA ALA A 111 3.25 -4.23 -17.54
C ALA A 111 2.79 -4.27 -16.08
N GLN A 112 1.92 -5.24 -15.78
CA GLN A 112 1.45 -5.53 -14.43
C GLN A 112 1.79 -6.98 -14.08
N VAL A 113 2.36 -7.23 -12.90
CA VAL A 113 2.63 -8.60 -12.45
C VAL A 113 1.31 -9.20 -11.97
N VAL A 114 0.88 -10.30 -12.60
CA VAL A 114 -0.39 -10.97 -12.27
C VAL A 114 -0.17 -12.08 -11.26
N GLU A 115 0.85 -12.93 -11.46
CA GLU A 115 1.11 -14.06 -10.56
C GLU A 115 2.56 -14.53 -10.65
N VAL A 116 3.11 -14.90 -9.48
CA VAL A 116 4.46 -15.44 -9.30
C VAL A 116 4.33 -16.61 -8.34
N SER A 117 4.64 -17.83 -8.81
CA SER A 117 4.33 -19.06 -8.06
C SER A 117 5.55 -19.93 -7.84
N LYS A 118 5.66 -20.48 -6.62
CA LYS A 118 6.66 -21.50 -6.32
C LYS A 118 6.42 -22.85 -6.99
N HIS A 119 5.20 -23.10 -7.44
CA HIS A 119 4.85 -24.32 -8.16
C HIS A 119 5.26 -24.26 -9.64
N GLN A 120 5.52 -23.05 -10.17
CA GLN A 120 6.05 -22.82 -11.52
C GLN A 120 7.19 -21.81 -11.48
N PRO A 121 8.33 -22.17 -10.87
CA PRO A 121 9.36 -21.20 -10.47
C PRO A 121 10.05 -20.49 -11.64
N HIS A 122 10.01 -21.08 -12.84
CA HIS A 122 10.66 -20.55 -14.04
C HIS A 122 9.75 -19.65 -14.90
N ARG A 123 8.51 -19.42 -14.47
CA ARG A 123 7.51 -18.67 -15.24
C ARG A 123 6.70 -17.76 -14.34
N ILE A 124 6.17 -16.69 -14.93
CA ILE A 124 5.26 -15.75 -14.26
C ILE A 124 4.10 -15.40 -15.20
N LEU A 125 3.01 -14.86 -14.65
CA LEU A 125 1.96 -14.20 -15.42
C LEU A 125 2.15 -12.68 -15.36
N VAL A 126 2.02 -12.03 -16.51
CA VAL A 126 2.16 -10.58 -16.68
C VAL A 126 0.98 -10.07 -17.50
N GLY A 127 0.31 -9.04 -17.01
CA GLY A 127 -0.70 -8.26 -17.74
C GLY A 127 -0.01 -7.23 -18.62
N LEU A 128 -0.36 -7.15 -19.90
CA LEU A 128 0.16 -6.16 -20.86
C LEU A 128 -0.99 -5.50 -21.62
N ASN A 129 -1.05 -4.17 -21.62
CA ASN A 129 -2.02 -3.40 -22.42
C ASN A 129 -1.56 -3.18 -23.88
N LYS A 130 -0.86 -4.18 -24.42
CA LYS A 130 -0.18 -4.11 -25.72
C LYS A 130 -1.13 -4.03 -26.91
N ASP A 131 -2.26 -4.74 -26.83
CA ASP A 131 -3.23 -4.82 -27.93
C ASP A 131 -4.39 -3.82 -27.76
N ASN A 132 -4.63 -3.38 -26.52
CA ASN A 132 -5.57 -2.32 -26.17
C ASN A 132 -4.99 -1.49 -25.02
N PRO A 133 -4.74 -0.18 -25.18
CA PRO A 133 -4.14 0.65 -24.14
C PRO A 133 -4.99 0.76 -22.85
N GLU A 134 -6.29 0.46 -22.93
CA GLU A 134 -7.22 0.49 -21.80
C GLU A 134 -7.25 -0.81 -20.99
N LEU A 135 -6.81 -1.94 -21.55
CA LEU A 135 -7.02 -3.27 -20.98
C LEU A 135 -5.76 -4.14 -21.02
N HIS A 136 -5.46 -4.83 -19.92
CA HIS A 136 -4.29 -5.69 -19.83
C HIS A 136 -4.63 -7.15 -20.13
N ASP A 137 -4.17 -7.66 -21.27
CA ASP A 137 -4.18 -9.10 -21.60
C ASP A 137 -3.16 -9.84 -20.73
N VAL A 138 -3.43 -11.10 -20.36
CA VAL A 138 -2.45 -11.89 -19.59
C VAL A 138 -1.56 -12.69 -20.52
N TYR A 139 -0.25 -12.61 -20.27
CA TYR A 139 0.80 -13.38 -20.92
C TYR A 139 1.53 -14.23 -19.89
N ARG A 140 1.94 -15.41 -20.31
CA ARG A 140 2.91 -16.23 -19.59
C ARG A 140 4.30 -15.88 -20.09
N LEU A 141 5.17 -15.49 -19.18
CA LEU A 141 6.56 -15.15 -19.44
C LEU A 141 7.48 -16.28 -18.95
N ASP A 142 8.40 -16.74 -19.81
CA ASP A 142 9.50 -17.62 -19.40
C ASP A 142 10.69 -16.77 -18.93
N LEU A 143 11.17 -17.00 -17.70
CA LEU A 143 12.22 -16.17 -17.09
C LEU A 143 13.58 -16.34 -17.76
N ALA A 144 13.88 -17.53 -18.28
CA ALA A 144 15.17 -17.82 -18.88
C ALA A 144 15.27 -17.27 -20.31
N THR A 145 14.22 -17.44 -21.11
CA THR A 145 14.22 -17.03 -22.52
C THR A 145 13.62 -15.64 -22.74
N GLY A 146 12.85 -15.13 -21.79
CA GLY A 146 12.03 -13.92 -21.93
C GLY A 146 10.90 -14.05 -22.96
N ASP A 147 10.55 -15.28 -23.35
CA ASP A 147 9.47 -15.52 -24.30
C ASP A 147 8.11 -15.24 -23.65
N LEU A 148 7.25 -14.55 -24.39
CA LEU A 148 5.88 -14.23 -23.99
C LEU A 148 4.88 -15.03 -24.83
N SER A 149 3.98 -15.74 -24.17
CA SER A 149 2.83 -16.40 -24.81
C SER A 149 1.53 -15.87 -24.21
N LYS A 150 0.64 -15.32 -25.04
CA LYS A 150 -0.69 -14.86 -24.58
C LYS A 150 -1.47 -16.03 -23.99
N VAL A 151 -2.04 -15.83 -22.80
CA VAL A 151 -2.87 -16.79 -22.06
C VAL A 151 -4.35 -16.44 -22.20
N VAL A 152 -4.69 -15.16 -22.04
CA VAL A 152 -6.07 -14.67 -22.15
C VAL A 152 -6.10 -13.27 -22.74
N GLU A 153 -7.05 -13.03 -23.64
CA GLU A 153 -7.41 -11.69 -24.10
C GLU A 153 -8.42 -11.09 -23.12
N ASN A 154 -8.23 -9.83 -22.76
CA ASN A 154 -8.99 -9.16 -21.73
C ASN A 154 -10.37 -8.75 -22.26
N PRO A 155 -11.48 -9.32 -21.74
CA PRO A 155 -12.82 -9.01 -22.22
C PRO A 155 -13.40 -7.71 -21.63
N GLY A 156 -12.62 -6.95 -20.86
CA GLY A 156 -13.05 -5.74 -20.15
C GLY A 156 -12.84 -5.78 -18.63
N PHE A 157 -11.95 -6.61 -18.12
CA PHE A 157 -11.62 -6.72 -16.70
C PHE A 157 -10.52 -5.75 -16.28
N LEU A 158 -10.62 -5.27 -15.04
CA LEU A 158 -9.68 -4.39 -14.36
C LEU A 158 -8.45 -5.15 -13.85
N ASP A 159 -8.66 -6.38 -13.39
CA ASP A 159 -7.64 -7.21 -12.75
C ASP A 159 -7.84 -8.71 -13.05
N TRP A 160 -6.88 -9.50 -12.59
CA TRP A 160 -6.83 -10.95 -12.80
C TRP A 160 -6.36 -11.66 -11.53
N VAL A 161 -6.95 -12.82 -11.27
CA VAL A 161 -6.51 -13.73 -10.22
C VAL A 161 -6.37 -15.13 -10.81
N ALA A 162 -5.20 -15.73 -10.57
CA ALA A 162 -4.89 -17.08 -11.00
C ALA A 162 -5.01 -18.08 -9.84
N ASP A 163 -5.28 -19.34 -10.18
CA ASP A 163 -5.22 -20.43 -9.21
C ASP A 163 -3.77 -20.88 -8.92
N MET A 164 -3.60 -21.88 -8.06
CA MET A 164 -2.28 -22.37 -7.65
C MET A 164 -1.42 -22.91 -8.82
N ASP A 165 -2.08 -23.36 -9.89
CA ASP A 165 -1.47 -23.83 -11.13
C ASP A 165 -1.30 -22.71 -12.17
N MET A 166 -1.43 -21.44 -11.76
CA MET A 166 -1.34 -20.27 -12.62
C MET A 166 -2.29 -20.32 -13.83
N ARG A 167 -3.49 -20.90 -13.64
CA ARG A 167 -4.60 -20.74 -14.58
C ARG A 167 -5.37 -19.48 -14.21
N VAL A 168 -5.55 -18.57 -15.16
CA VAL A 168 -6.31 -17.34 -14.93
C VAL A 168 -7.79 -17.69 -14.85
N ARG A 169 -8.38 -17.64 -13.65
CA ARG A 169 -9.75 -18.16 -13.41
C ARG A 169 -10.69 -17.17 -12.74
N CYS A 170 -10.20 -16.01 -12.35
CA CYS A 170 -11.00 -14.93 -11.80
C CYS A 170 -10.50 -13.58 -12.36
N GLY A 171 -11.41 -12.62 -12.48
CA GLY A 171 -11.09 -11.22 -12.76
C GLY A 171 -12.31 -10.33 -12.53
N SER A 172 -12.05 -9.04 -12.37
CA SER A 172 -13.08 -8.10 -11.96
C SER A 172 -13.50 -7.20 -13.12
N ALA A 173 -14.79 -7.18 -13.47
CA ALA A 173 -15.32 -6.35 -14.55
C ALA A 173 -16.03 -5.10 -13.98
N PRO A 174 -15.75 -3.88 -14.46
CA PRO A 174 -16.44 -2.69 -13.99
C PRO A 174 -17.90 -2.68 -14.50
N THR A 175 -18.80 -2.13 -13.70
CA THR A 175 -20.18 -1.86 -14.12
C THR A 175 -20.34 -0.39 -14.53
N ALA A 176 -21.36 -0.10 -15.34
CA ALA A 176 -21.56 1.25 -15.88
C ALA A 176 -21.86 2.32 -14.81
N ASP A 177 -22.27 1.91 -13.62
CA ASP A 177 -22.57 2.76 -12.47
C ASP A 177 -21.40 2.85 -11.45
N GLY A 178 -20.24 2.27 -11.75
CA GLY A 178 -19.06 2.33 -10.88
C GLY A 178 -18.95 1.21 -9.85
N GLY A 179 -19.81 0.20 -9.95
CA GLY A 179 -19.66 -1.08 -9.26
C GLY A 179 -18.69 -2.03 -9.97
N LEU A 180 -18.68 -3.28 -9.50
CA LEU A 180 -17.75 -4.32 -9.93
C LEU A 180 -18.46 -5.67 -10.00
N ASN A 181 -18.15 -6.48 -11.00
CA ASN A 181 -18.56 -7.87 -11.07
C ASN A 181 -17.34 -8.77 -10.91
N VAL A 182 -17.34 -9.65 -9.90
CA VAL A 182 -16.35 -10.72 -9.79
C VAL A 182 -16.78 -11.84 -10.74
N MET A 183 -15.98 -12.04 -11.79
CA MET A 183 -16.21 -13.05 -12.81
C MET A 183 -15.27 -14.23 -12.60
N VAL A 184 -15.78 -15.45 -12.72
CA VAL A 184 -14.99 -16.68 -12.58
C VAL A 184 -15.21 -17.63 -13.76
N ARG A 185 -14.30 -18.59 -13.91
CA ARG A 185 -14.45 -19.73 -14.81
C ARG A 185 -13.84 -20.99 -14.19
N ASP A 186 -14.40 -22.14 -14.54
CA ASP A 186 -13.98 -23.41 -13.94
C ASP A 186 -12.64 -23.90 -14.51
N ASP A 187 -12.32 -23.55 -15.76
CA ASP A 187 -11.04 -23.81 -16.43
C ASP A 187 -10.73 -22.72 -17.49
N GLU A 188 -9.50 -22.70 -18.04
CA GLU A 188 -9.08 -21.74 -19.07
C GLU A 188 -9.86 -21.86 -20.39
N SER A 189 -10.44 -23.04 -20.69
CA SER A 189 -11.28 -23.23 -21.88
C SER A 189 -12.77 -22.92 -21.69
N GLU A 190 -13.20 -22.70 -20.46
CA GLU A 190 -14.60 -22.46 -20.13
C GLU A 190 -14.95 -20.96 -20.20
N GLU A 191 -16.22 -20.68 -20.43
CA GLU A 191 -16.75 -19.32 -20.48
C GLU A 191 -16.76 -18.65 -19.10
N TRP A 192 -16.59 -17.33 -19.08
CA TRP A 192 -16.72 -16.53 -17.85
C TRP A 192 -18.17 -16.51 -17.36
N ARG A 193 -18.36 -16.65 -16.05
CA ARG A 193 -19.65 -16.49 -15.38
C ARG A 193 -19.54 -15.54 -14.20
N LEU A 194 -20.63 -14.83 -13.91
CA LEU A 194 -20.74 -13.99 -12.73
C LEU A 194 -20.71 -14.87 -11.48
N LEU A 195 -19.83 -14.55 -10.54
CA LEU A 195 -19.86 -15.10 -9.18
C LEU A 195 -20.55 -14.12 -8.23
N LEU A 196 -20.16 -12.84 -8.29
CA LEU A 196 -20.60 -11.81 -7.35
C LEU A 196 -20.80 -10.48 -8.06
N GLU A 197 -21.99 -9.90 -7.89
CA GLU A 197 -22.30 -8.52 -8.27
C GLU A 197 -22.04 -7.60 -7.07
N VAL A 198 -21.16 -6.62 -7.25
CA VAL A 198 -20.74 -5.67 -6.22
C VAL A 198 -21.25 -4.30 -6.63
N SER A 199 -22.08 -3.70 -5.78
CA SER A 199 -22.61 -2.36 -6.03
C SER A 199 -21.49 -1.32 -5.99
N GLN A 200 -21.71 -0.15 -6.59
CA GLN A 200 -20.80 0.99 -6.49
C GLN A 200 -20.42 1.32 -5.04
N ALA A 201 -21.39 1.23 -4.14
CA ALA A 201 -21.17 1.51 -2.71
C ALA A 201 -20.25 0.49 -2.03
N ASP A 202 -20.03 -0.70 -2.61
CA ASP A 202 -19.18 -1.76 -2.05
C ASP A 202 -17.88 -1.97 -2.82
N ALA A 203 -17.69 -1.28 -3.95
CA ALA A 203 -16.62 -1.56 -4.90
C ALA A 203 -15.24 -1.23 -4.32
N LEU A 204 -15.09 -0.09 -3.64
CA LEU A 204 -13.81 0.34 -3.04
C LEU A 204 -13.38 -0.47 -1.80
N THR A 205 -14.30 -1.27 -1.26
CA THR A 205 -14.11 -2.13 -0.08
C THR A 205 -14.20 -3.60 -0.45
N THR A 206 -14.16 -3.93 -1.75
CA THR A 206 -14.20 -5.30 -2.26
C THR A 206 -12.99 -5.62 -3.12
N GLY A 207 -12.34 -6.75 -2.84
CA GLY A 207 -11.19 -7.25 -3.59
C GLY A 207 -11.00 -8.75 -3.39
N VAL A 208 -10.42 -9.42 -4.39
CA VAL A 208 -10.16 -10.87 -4.34
C VAL A 208 -8.77 -11.11 -3.75
N VAL A 209 -8.68 -11.93 -2.70
CA VAL A 209 -7.42 -12.31 -2.06
C VAL A 209 -6.75 -13.47 -2.81
N GLY A 210 -7.54 -14.46 -3.24
CA GLY A 210 -7.03 -15.60 -4.00
C GLY A 210 -7.89 -16.85 -3.90
N PHE A 211 -7.51 -17.90 -4.62
CA PHE A 211 -8.19 -19.20 -4.56
C PHE A 211 -7.76 -20.03 -3.35
N THR A 212 -8.69 -20.86 -2.85
CA THR A 212 -8.35 -22.02 -2.01
C THR A 212 -7.49 -23.00 -2.79
N ALA A 213 -6.73 -23.87 -2.09
CA ALA A 213 -5.79 -24.79 -2.74
C ALA A 213 -6.48 -25.77 -3.70
N ASP A 214 -7.73 -26.14 -3.43
CA ASP A 214 -8.53 -27.00 -4.31
C ASP A 214 -9.17 -26.26 -5.49
N GLY A 215 -9.07 -24.93 -5.54
CA GLY A 215 -9.63 -24.08 -6.59
C GLY A 215 -11.16 -24.04 -6.63
N ASN A 216 -11.85 -24.46 -5.55
CA ASN A 216 -13.31 -24.52 -5.47
C ASN A 216 -13.94 -23.33 -4.72
N ALA A 217 -13.14 -22.49 -4.08
CA ALA A 217 -13.58 -21.25 -3.45
C ALA A 217 -12.57 -20.11 -3.65
N LEU A 218 -13.06 -18.87 -3.49
CA LEU A 218 -12.24 -17.66 -3.37
C LEU A 218 -12.24 -17.17 -1.93
N TYR A 219 -11.11 -16.64 -1.49
CA TYR A 219 -11.08 -15.68 -0.38
C TYR A 219 -11.28 -14.28 -0.95
N LEU A 220 -12.23 -13.52 -0.39
CA LEU A 220 -12.50 -12.13 -0.77
C LEU A 220 -12.51 -11.25 0.47
N ILE A 221 -12.03 -10.01 0.33
CA ILE A 221 -12.40 -8.93 1.22
C ILE A 221 -13.63 -8.28 0.60
N THR A 222 -14.73 -8.11 1.33
CA THR A 222 -15.93 -7.44 0.82
C THR A 222 -16.77 -6.81 1.92
N SER A 223 -17.41 -5.68 1.63
CA SER A 223 -18.40 -5.04 2.50
C SER A 223 -19.85 -5.41 2.14
N LEU A 224 -20.09 -6.35 1.22
CA LEU A 224 -21.44 -6.77 0.88
C LEU A 224 -22.16 -7.34 2.11
N GLY A 225 -23.30 -6.76 2.46
CA GLY A 225 -24.04 -7.12 3.68
C GLY A 225 -23.35 -6.69 5.00
N ALA A 226 -22.31 -5.86 4.95
CA ALA A 226 -21.63 -5.24 6.08
C ALA A 226 -21.36 -3.75 5.82
N ASN A 227 -20.82 -3.03 6.81
CA ASN A 227 -20.27 -1.69 6.58
C ASN A 227 -18.81 -1.77 6.14
N ALA A 228 -17.97 -2.47 6.91
CA ALA A 228 -16.55 -2.60 6.61
C ALA A 228 -16.21 -3.89 5.84
N GLY A 229 -15.12 -3.84 5.09
CA GLY A 229 -14.58 -4.97 4.34
C GLY A 229 -14.19 -6.12 5.28
N ARG A 230 -14.92 -7.24 5.19
CA ARG A 230 -14.66 -8.48 5.93
C ARG A 230 -14.02 -9.53 5.03
N LEU A 231 -13.21 -10.41 5.61
CA LEU A 231 -12.67 -11.56 4.89
C LEU A 231 -13.69 -12.69 4.88
N VAL A 232 -14.02 -13.16 3.69
CA VAL A 232 -14.98 -14.25 3.46
C VAL A 232 -14.38 -15.32 2.56
N ARG A 233 -14.83 -16.56 2.74
CA ARG A 233 -14.62 -17.65 1.80
C ARG A 233 -15.92 -17.88 1.03
N MET A 234 -15.85 -17.74 -0.29
CA MET A 234 -17.02 -17.87 -1.18
C MET A 234 -16.86 -19.08 -2.10
N ALA A 235 -17.81 -20.00 -2.06
CA ALA A 235 -17.80 -21.18 -2.91
C ALA A 235 -18.11 -20.82 -4.37
N LEU A 236 -17.33 -21.34 -5.31
CA LEU A 236 -17.55 -21.09 -6.74
C LEU A 236 -18.84 -21.73 -7.25
N ALA A 237 -19.28 -22.83 -6.66
CA ALA A 237 -20.38 -23.65 -7.18
C ALA A 237 -21.74 -22.95 -7.08
N ASP A 238 -21.99 -22.25 -5.98
CA ASP A 238 -23.30 -21.65 -5.67
C ASP A 238 -23.21 -20.23 -5.06
N GLY A 239 -22.00 -19.68 -4.88
CA GLY A 239 -21.80 -18.37 -4.28
C GLY A 239 -22.04 -18.34 -2.77
N SER A 240 -22.15 -19.49 -2.10
CA SER A 240 -22.31 -19.55 -0.65
C SER A 240 -21.08 -18.96 0.06
N GLU A 241 -21.34 -18.14 1.08
CA GLU A 241 -20.34 -17.37 1.81
C GLU A 241 -20.16 -17.86 3.25
N GLU A 242 -18.91 -17.95 3.69
CA GLU A 242 -18.50 -18.13 5.08
C GLU A 242 -17.65 -16.93 5.51
N VAL A 243 -18.07 -16.22 6.56
CA VAL A 243 -17.29 -15.12 7.14
C VAL A 243 -16.14 -15.69 8.00
N ILE A 244 -14.91 -15.29 7.69
CA ILE A 244 -13.71 -15.72 8.42
C ILE A 244 -13.32 -14.71 9.49
N ALA A 245 -13.30 -13.43 9.14
CA ALA A 245 -12.95 -12.34 10.05
C ALA A 245 -13.62 -11.04 9.64
N GLU A 246 -14.09 -10.27 10.62
CA GLU A 246 -14.77 -9.00 10.42
C GLU A 246 -14.55 -8.05 11.59
N ASP A 247 -14.63 -6.75 11.31
CA ASP A 247 -14.75 -5.67 12.27
C ASP A 247 -15.92 -4.78 11.80
N PRO A 248 -16.79 -4.27 12.70
CA PRO A 248 -17.96 -3.48 12.28
C PRO A 248 -17.60 -2.09 11.72
N THR A 249 -16.39 -1.60 11.99
CA THR A 249 -15.98 -0.22 11.69
C THR A 249 -14.80 -0.15 10.75
N TYR A 250 -13.80 -1.02 10.93
CA TYR A 250 -12.55 -0.92 10.19
C TYR A 250 -12.45 -1.97 9.10
N ASP A 251 -12.03 -1.54 7.91
CA ASP A 251 -11.79 -2.49 6.82
C ASP A 251 -10.60 -3.38 7.16
N LEU A 252 -10.70 -4.66 6.78
CA LEU A 252 -9.57 -5.58 6.83
C LEU A 252 -8.48 -5.10 5.88
N SER A 253 -7.26 -4.94 6.39
CA SER A 253 -6.16 -4.30 5.68
C SER A 253 -5.08 -5.27 5.18
N ASP A 254 -4.94 -6.45 5.78
CA ASP A 254 -3.94 -7.44 5.36
C ASP A 254 -4.38 -8.88 5.70
N VAL A 255 -3.92 -9.84 4.90
CA VAL A 255 -4.18 -11.27 5.05
C VAL A 255 -2.90 -12.06 4.84
N ILE A 256 -2.53 -12.88 5.82
CA ILE A 256 -1.46 -13.87 5.67
C ILE A 256 -2.09 -15.19 5.24
N VAL A 257 -1.81 -15.61 4.01
CA VAL A 257 -2.22 -16.90 3.45
C VAL A 257 -1.02 -17.83 3.35
N HIS A 258 -1.15 -19.07 3.81
CA HIS A 258 -0.08 -20.06 3.68
C HIS A 258 0.16 -20.39 2.19
N PRO A 259 1.41 -20.36 1.68
CA PRO A 259 1.66 -20.49 0.24
C PRO A 259 1.30 -21.88 -0.34
N ASP A 260 1.49 -22.98 0.41
CA ASP A 260 1.10 -24.34 -0.05
C ASP A 260 -0.35 -24.73 0.23
N THR A 261 -0.83 -24.56 1.46
CA THR A 261 -2.18 -25.01 1.81
C THR A 261 -3.25 -24.03 1.38
N ARG A 262 -2.86 -22.79 1.05
CA ARG A 262 -3.73 -21.63 0.82
C ARG A 262 -4.69 -21.34 1.97
N GLU A 263 -4.45 -21.89 3.15
CA GLU A 263 -5.25 -21.57 4.33
C GLU A 263 -4.89 -20.19 4.89
N VAL A 264 -5.90 -19.46 5.34
CA VAL A 264 -5.72 -18.15 5.97
C VAL A 264 -5.14 -18.36 7.37
N GLN A 265 -4.00 -17.74 7.65
CA GLN A 265 -3.29 -17.92 8.91
C GLN A 265 -3.45 -16.73 9.87
N ALA A 266 -3.55 -15.51 9.36
CA ALA A 266 -3.77 -14.30 10.16
C ALA A 266 -4.38 -13.18 9.30
N VAL A 267 -5.02 -12.22 9.94
CA VAL A 267 -5.56 -11.01 9.31
C VAL A 267 -5.20 -9.76 10.11
N ALA A 268 -5.15 -8.61 9.46
CA ALA A 268 -4.91 -7.32 10.12
C ALA A 268 -6.08 -6.35 9.90
N PHE A 269 -6.37 -5.55 10.93
CA PHE A 269 -7.25 -4.39 10.84
C PHE A 269 -6.45 -3.12 11.13
N GLN A 270 -6.57 -2.12 10.25
CA GLN A 270 -5.97 -0.81 10.48
C GLN A 270 -6.93 0.09 11.24
N ARG A 271 -6.86 0.04 12.58
CA ARG A 271 -7.59 0.95 13.48
C ARG A 271 -6.84 2.28 13.59
N ASP A 272 -6.55 2.74 14.81
CA ASP A 272 -5.56 3.80 15.04
C ASP A 272 -4.14 3.28 14.75
N ARG A 273 -3.89 2.01 15.08
CA ARG A 273 -2.67 1.23 14.82
C ARG A 273 -3.06 -0.11 14.19
N ILE A 274 -2.09 -0.85 13.64
CA ILE A 274 -2.31 -2.17 13.07
C ILE A 274 -2.58 -3.18 14.19
N ASP A 275 -3.72 -3.87 14.10
CA ASP A 275 -4.11 -4.96 15.00
C ASP A 275 -4.18 -6.27 14.24
N TRP A 276 -3.31 -7.22 14.58
CA TRP A 276 -3.27 -8.54 13.95
C TRP A 276 -4.10 -9.56 14.74
N GLN A 277 -5.02 -10.24 14.06
CA GLN A 277 -5.73 -11.39 14.57
C GLN A 277 -5.12 -12.68 13.99
N VAL A 278 -4.61 -13.53 14.88
CA VAL A 278 -4.08 -14.85 14.51
C VAL A 278 -5.25 -15.84 14.39
N LEU A 279 -5.36 -16.51 13.25
CA LEU A 279 -6.43 -17.48 12.95
C LEU A 279 -5.92 -18.92 12.98
N ASP A 280 -4.68 -19.14 12.54
CA ASP A 280 -3.99 -20.43 12.64
C ASP A 280 -3.28 -20.55 14.00
N PRO A 281 -3.70 -21.49 14.88
CA PRO A 281 -3.07 -21.69 16.19
C PRO A 281 -1.57 -22.00 16.12
N ALA A 282 -1.05 -22.51 14.98
CA ALA A 282 0.38 -22.75 14.82
C ALA A 282 1.22 -21.46 14.82
N LEU A 283 0.60 -20.30 14.56
CA LEU A 283 1.26 -19.00 14.55
C LEU A 283 1.14 -18.24 15.88
N THR A 284 0.40 -18.75 16.87
CA THR A 284 0.18 -18.00 18.12
C THR A 284 1.49 -17.66 18.82
N GLU A 285 2.34 -18.67 19.05
CA GLU A 285 3.64 -18.46 19.70
C GLU A 285 4.60 -17.62 18.84
N ASP A 286 4.52 -17.74 17.51
CA ASP A 286 5.32 -16.92 16.58
C ASP A 286 4.99 -15.44 16.74
N PHE A 287 3.69 -15.10 16.69
CA PHE A 287 3.21 -13.73 16.83
C PHE A 287 3.48 -13.16 18.22
N GLU A 288 3.31 -13.95 19.28
CA GLU A 288 3.64 -13.52 20.64
C GLU A 288 5.14 -13.19 20.78
N ALA A 289 6.01 -14.06 20.27
CA ALA A 289 7.45 -13.82 20.28
C ALA A 289 7.85 -12.60 19.46
N MET A 290 7.33 -12.45 18.23
CA MET A 290 7.62 -11.30 17.37
C MET A 290 7.12 -9.99 17.95
N ARG A 291 5.89 -9.93 18.50
CA ARG A 291 5.36 -8.72 19.15
C ARG A 291 6.16 -8.27 20.36
N ALA A 292 6.82 -9.20 21.05
CA ALA A 292 7.65 -8.87 22.20
C ALA A 292 9.00 -8.22 21.82
N LEU A 293 9.40 -8.25 20.54
CA LEU A 293 10.69 -7.73 20.08
C LEU A 293 10.76 -6.21 20.09
N HIS A 294 9.66 -5.54 19.73
CA HIS A 294 9.64 -4.11 19.49
C HIS A 294 8.24 -3.52 19.77
N PRO A 295 8.12 -2.33 20.37
CA PRO A 295 6.83 -1.71 20.71
C PRO A 295 6.07 -1.12 19.51
N GLY A 296 6.72 -1.03 18.36
CA GLY A 296 6.17 -0.58 17.08
C GLY A 296 5.16 -1.54 16.46
N ASP A 297 4.47 -1.10 15.40
CA ASP A 297 3.51 -1.93 14.66
C ASP A 297 4.25 -3.01 13.88
N MET A 298 3.97 -4.26 14.22
CA MET A 298 4.53 -5.42 13.54
C MET A 298 3.89 -5.59 12.17
N GLY A 299 4.71 -5.71 11.13
CA GLY A 299 4.33 -6.07 9.77
C GLY A 299 5.01 -7.36 9.32
N PHE A 300 4.32 -8.13 8.49
CA PHE A 300 4.88 -9.32 7.84
C PHE A 300 5.63 -8.91 6.56
N ALA A 301 6.94 -9.14 6.51
CA ALA A 301 7.79 -8.71 5.38
C ALA A 301 8.15 -9.84 4.41
N GLY A 302 7.81 -11.10 4.73
CA GLY A 302 8.00 -12.25 3.85
C GLY A 302 8.46 -13.51 4.59
N ARG A 303 8.66 -14.59 3.83
CA ARG A 303 9.12 -15.90 4.32
C ARG A 303 9.90 -16.65 3.24
N ASP A 304 10.72 -17.61 3.65
CA ASP A 304 11.33 -18.60 2.74
C ASP A 304 10.31 -19.70 2.35
N HIS A 305 10.68 -20.57 1.40
CA HIS A 305 9.78 -21.66 0.97
C HIS A 305 9.58 -22.75 2.00
N ALA A 306 10.57 -22.93 2.87
CA ALA A 306 10.52 -23.90 3.97
C ALA A 306 9.57 -23.46 5.09
N ASP A 307 9.07 -22.21 5.03
CA ASP A 307 8.28 -21.58 6.10
C ASP A 307 9.01 -21.61 7.46
N ALA A 308 10.34 -21.62 7.41
CA ALA A 308 11.22 -21.75 8.56
C ALA A 308 11.71 -20.38 9.04
N THR A 309 12.03 -19.49 8.09
CA THR A 309 12.49 -18.13 8.37
C THR A 309 11.48 -17.11 7.88
N TRP A 310 11.01 -16.28 8.81
CA TRP A 310 10.12 -15.15 8.50
C TRP A 310 10.88 -13.84 8.60
N LEU A 311 10.46 -12.85 7.82
CA LEU A 311 10.90 -11.47 7.96
C LEU A 311 9.80 -10.66 8.63
N ALA A 312 10.15 -9.92 9.67
CA ALA A 312 9.27 -9.00 10.36
C ALA A 312 9.79 -7.57 10.22
N ALA A 313 8.87 -6.64 10.02
CA ALA A 313 9.11 -5.20 10.08
C ALA A 313 8.43 -4.63 11.32
N PHE A 314 9.01 -3.61 11.93
CA PHE A 314 8.39 -2.88 13.03
C PHE A 314 8.40 -1.40 12.74
N THR A 315 7.22 -0.87 12.45
CA THR A 315 7.01 0.56 12.22
C THR A 315 6.98 1.29 13.56
N ALA A 316 7.79 2.33 13.69
CA ALA A 316 7.68 3.32 14.76
C ALA A 316 7.17 4.64 14.16
N ASP A 317 6.55 5.49 14.99
CA ASP A 317 6.18 6.86 14.62
C ASP A 317 7.30 7.87 14.85
N ASP A 318 8.16 7.59 15.84
CA ASP A 318 9.26 8.44 16.29
C ASP A 318 10.65 7.83 16.05
N GLY A 319 10.79 6.97 15.05
CA GLY A 319 12.05 6.32 14.73
C GLY A 319 12.03 5.57 13.40
N PRO A 320 13.16 4.97 13.02
CA PRO A 320 13.22 4.18 11.81
C PRO A 320 12.43 2.86 11.95
N VAL A 321 11.83 2.41 10.85
CA VAL A 321 11.40 1.01 10.69
C VAL A 321 12.58 0.08 10.90
N SER A 322 12.42 -0.88 11.80
CA SER A 322 13.39 -1.93 12.11
C SER A 322 12.97 -3.25 11.47
N TYR A 323 13.93 -4.00 10.93
CA TYR A 323 13.69 -5.31 10.31
C TYR A 323 14.42 -6.42 11.04
N TYR A 324 13.76 -7.57 11.15
CA TYR A 324 14.26 -8.77 11.81
C TYR A 324 14.02 -10.01 10.94
N SER A 325 14.93 -10.96 10.98
CA SER A 325 14.64 -12.34 10.59
C SER A 325 14.24 -13.14 11.83
N PHE A 326 13.25 -14.01 11.71
CA PHE A 326 12.67 -14.80 12.79
C PHE A 326 12.70 -16.28 12.41
N ASP A 327 13.42 -17.08 13.20
CA ASP A 327 13.43 -18.53 13.08
C ASP A 327 12.21 -19.09 13.82
N ARG A 328 11.32 -19.75 13.10
CA ARG A 328 10.06 -20.27 13.66
C ARG A 328 10.24 -21.49 14.54
N ALA A 329 11.30 -22.26 14.37
CA ALA A 329 11.54 -23.43 15.20
C ALA A 329 12.07 -23.04 16.58
N THR A 330 12.99 -22.07 16.63
CA THR A 330 13.62 -21.61 17.89
C THR A 330 12.90 -20.43 18.53
N LYS A 331 12.04 -19.74 17.77
CA LYS A 331 11.42 -18.45 18.12
C LYS A 331 12.45 -17.34 18.38
N GLU A 332 13.66 -17.48 17.82
CA GLU A 332 14.72 -16.50 17.95
C GLU A 332 14.65 -15.49 16.80
N ALA A 333 14.73 -14.21 17.15
CA ALA A 333 14.81 -13.13 16.19
C ALA A 333 16.23 -12.57 16.11
N THR A 334 16.69 -12.32 14.89
CA THR A 334 17.95 -11.64 14.60
C THR A 334 17.64 -10.30 13.95
N PHE A 335 18.16 -9.22 14.55
CA PHE A 335 18.07 -7.88 13.96
C PHE A 335 18.86 -7.84 12.65
N LEU A 336 18.22 -7.33 11.59
CA LEU A 336 18.84 -7.17 10.27
C LEU A 336 19.38 -5.76 10.09
N PHE A 337 18.50 -4.76 10.12
CA PHE A 337 18.84 -3.35 9.97
C PHE A 337 17.65 -2.44 10.29
N GLU A 338 17.96 -1.17 10.55
CA GLU A 338 17.01 -0.05 10.47
C GLU A 338 17.07 0.56 9.07
N HIS A 339 15.93 1.02 8.55
CA HIS A 339 15.93 1.51 7.17
C HIS A 339 16.70 2.83 6.98
N GLN A 340 16.75 3.64 8.04
CA GLN A 340 17.40 4.95 8.05
C GLN A 340 17.98 5.21 9.45
N PRO A 341 19.10 4.56 9.81
CA PRO A 341 19.65 4.58 11.17
C PRO A 341 20.07 5.97 11.64
N ALA A 342 20.34 6.90 10.73
CA ALA A 342 20.60 8.30 11.05
C ALA A 342 19.42 8.98 11.80
N LEU A 343 18.18 8.50 11.63
CA LEU A 343 17.04 9.01 12.40
C LEU A 343 17.22 8.78 13.91
N SER A 344 17.82 7.65 14.30
CA SER A 344 18.07 7.26 15.69
C SER A 344 19.06 8.17 16.43
N GLU A 345 19.76 9.07 15.71
CA GLU A 345 20.62 10.10 16.31
C GLU A 345 19.82 11.32 16.81
N TYR A 346 18.56 11.44 16.41
CA TYR A 346 17.68 12.56 16.74
C TYR A 346 16.54 12.14 17.66
N THR A 347 15.88 13.12 18.26
CA THR A 347 14.60 12.91 18.96
C THR A 347 13.50 13.33 18.02
N LEU A 348 12.71 12.36 17.56
CA LEU A 348 11.55 12.57 16.71
C LEU A 348 10.28 12.76 17.55
N SER A 349 9.19 13.15 16.88
CA SER A 349 7.91 13.36 17.52
C SER A 349 7.00 12.15 17.40
N SER A 350 6.39 11.71 18.50
CA SER A 350 5.34 10.70 18.43
C SER A 350 4.11 11.23 17.67
N MET A 351 3.43 10.32 16.98
CA MET A 351 2.20 10.53 16.24
C MET A 351 1.02 10.05 17.09
N GLU A 352 0.12 10.96 17.44
CA GLU A 352 -0.99 10.70 18.36
C GLU A 352 -2.31 10.62 17.60
N PRO A 353 -3.06 9.51 17.68
CA PRO A 353 -4.39 9.44 17.06
C PRO A 353 -5.35 10.42 17.74
N PHE A 354 -6.23 11.03 16.94
CA PHE A 354 -7.34 11.84 17.43
C PHE A 354 -8.59 11.61 16.59
N SER A 355 -9.73 11.99 17.17
CA SER A 355 -11.00 12.03 16.45
C SER A 355 -11.87 13.16 16.97
N TYR A 356 -12.79 13.60 16.12
CA TYR A 356 -13.79 14.62 16.44
C TYR A 356 -15.09 14.32 15.72
N THR A 357 -16.18 14.91 16.20
CA THR A 357 -17.47 14.87 15.52
C THR A 357 -17.59 16.09 14.63
N ALA A 358 -17.65 15.89 13.31
CA ALA A 358 -17.90 16.93 12.32
C ALA A 358 -19.28 17.56 12.54
N ARG A 359 -19.50 18.74 11.96
CA ARG A 359 -20.72 19.55 12.12
C ARG A 359 -22.03 18.84 11.74
N ASP A 360 -21.96 17.78 10.95
CA ASP A 360 -23.10 16.97 10.53
C ASP A 360 -23.24 15.64 11.29
N GLY A 361 -22.39 15.41 12.31
CA GLY A 361 -22.44 14.24 13.18
C GLY A 361 -21.50 13.11 12.79
N LEU A 362 -20.80 13.19 11.65
CA LEU A 362 -19.82 12.17 11.26
C LEU A 362 -18.62 12.18 12.22
N THR A 363 -18.18 11.01 12.67
CA THR A 363 -16.91 10.91 13.41
C THR A 363 -15.77 10.85 12.41
N VAL A 364 -14.86 11.82 12.48
CA VAL A 364 -13.68 11.92 11.60
C VAL A 364 -12.44 11.62 12.42
N HIS A 365 -11.49 10.93 11.81
CA HIS A 365 -10.27 10.41 12.44
C HIS A 365 -9.04 11.11 11.89
N GLY A 366 -7.92 11.04 12.61
CA GLY A 366 -6.66 11.58 12.14
C GLY A 366 -5.53 11.37 13.12
N TYR A 367 -4.41 12.05 12.85
CA TYR A 367 -3.22 12.01 13.68
C TYR A 367 -2.63 13.41 13.90
N LEU A 368 -2.10 13.62 15.11
CA LEU A 368 -1.42 14.84 15.51
C LEU A 368 0.06 14.54 15.77
N THR A 369 0.94 15.36 15.20
CA THR A 369 2.37 15.32 15.52
C THR A 369 2.80 16.67 16.07
N PHE A 370 3.08 16.71 17.38
CA PHE A 370 3.46 17.93 18.08
C PHE A 370 4.97 18.19 18.02
N PRO A 371 5.40 19.47 18.02
CA PRO A 371 6.82 19.80 18.16
C PRO A 371 7.37 19.37 19.53
N GLN A 372 8.58 18.77 19.52
CA GLN A 372 9.26 18.35 20.76
C GLN A 372 9.73 19.54 21.60
N GLY A 373 9.59 19.43 22.93
CA GLY A 373 10.12 20.41 23.88
C GLY A 373 9.44 21.78 23.85
N VAL A 374 8.31 21.92 23.16
CA VAL A 374 7.49 23.13 23.10
C VAL A 374 6.18 22.89 23.85
N GLU A 375 5.67 23.92 24.52
CA GLU A 375 4.34 23.87 25.12
C GLU A 375 3.28 23.60 24.05
N ARG A 376 2.39 22.63 24.30
CA ARG A 376 1.31 22.26 23.37
C ARG A 376 0.15 23.25 23.46
N SER A 377 0.42 24.52 23.21
CA SER A 377 -0.59 25.57 23.25
C SER A 377 -0.29 26.69 22.25
N GLY A 378 -1.31 27.12 21.51
CA GLY A 378 -1.22 28.24 20.56
C GLY A 378 -0.09 28.05 19.53
N LEU A 379 0.10 26.83 19.03
CA LEU A 379 1.14 26.50 18.08
C LEU A 379 0.78 27.00 16.67
N PRO A 380 1.79 27.39 15.86
CA PRO A 380 1.56 27.45 14.42
C PRO A 380 1.26 26.03 13.92
N THR A 381 0.30 25.89 13.03
CA THR A 381 -0.25 24.58 12.65
C THR A 381 -0.24 24.42 11.14
N VAL A 382 0.05 23.21 10.67
CA VAL A 382 -0.12 22.82 9.26
C VAL A 382 -1.09 21.66 9.20
N LEU A 383 -2.19 21.87 8.48
CA LEU A 383 -3.09 20.82 8.05
C LEU A 383 -2.47 20.12 6.83
N ASN A 384 -1.95 18.92 7.04
CA ASN A 384 -1.34 18.06 6.02
C ASN A 384 -2.41 17.09 5.49
N VAL A 385 -2.89 17.33 4.27
CA VAL A 385 -4.00 16.60 3.65
C VAL A 385 -3.43 15.53 2.71
N HIS A 386 -3.79 14.26 2.95
CA HIS A 386 -3.33 13.16 2.11
C HIS A 386 -3.91 13.19 0.69
N GLY A 387 -3.23 12.49 -0.22
CA GLY A 387 -3.70 12.25 -1.59
C GLY A 387 -4.77 11.14 -1.67
N GLY A 388 -5.35 10.95 -2.85
CA GLY A 388 -6.43 10.00 -3.08
C GLY A 388 -7.50 10.60 -3.99
N PRO A 389 -8.76 10.75 -3.53
CA PRO A 389 -9.15 10.84 -2.11
C PRO A 389 -9.40 9.50 -1.43
N TRP A 390 -9.54 8.41 -2.19
CA TRP A 390 -9.74 7.06 -1.67
C TRP A 390 -8.44 6.45 -1.15
N GLY A 391 -7.93 7.02 -0.06
CA GLY A 391 -6.77 6.57 0.70
C GLY A 391 -6.90 7.04 2.14
N ARG A 392 -5.89 6.81 2.98
CA ARG A 392 -5.87 7.34 4.36
C ARG A 392 -4.44 7.53 4.84
N ASP A 393 -4.25 8.43 5.80
CA ASP A 393 -3.11 8.43 6.69
C ASP A 393 -3.22 7.27 7.71
N GLY A 394 -2.07 6.75 8.13
CA GLY A 394 -1.93 5.70 9.14
C GLY A 394 -0.84 6.05 10.15
N TRP A 395 -0.86 5.39 11.31
CA TRP A 395 0.16 5.58 12.33
C TRP A 395 1.53 5.06 11.86
N GLY A 396 2.58 5.85 12.09
CA GLY A 396 3.96 5.49 11.77
C GLY A 396 4.81 6.71 11.39
N TYR A 397 6.07 6.45 11.08
CA TYR A 397 7.02 7.49 10.70
C TYR A 397 6.56 8.16 9.39
N ASP A 398 6.18 9.43 9.49
CA ASP A 398 5.90 10.29 8.33
C ASP A 398 6.95 11.42 8.26
N PRO A 399 7.78 11.47 7.20
CA PRO A 399 8.87 12.44 7.11
C PRO A 399 8.37 13.88 7.03
N THR A 400 7.16 14.13 6.51
CA THR A 400 6.56 15.47 6.43
C THR A 400 6.08 15.94 7.79
N ALA A 401 5.39 15.09 8.55
CA ALA A 401 4.96 15.37 9.91
C ALA A 401 6.16 15.61 10.83
N GLN A 402 7.19 14.76 10.74
CA GLN A 402 8.45 14.94 11.47
C GLN A 402 9.16 16.23 11.11
N TRP A 403 9.20 16.55 9.82
CA TRP A 403 9.76 17.82 9.36
C TRP A 403 9.00 18.99 10.00
N LEU A 404 7.68 19.07 9.85
CA LEU A 404 6.86 20.15 10.38
C LEU A 404 7.01 20.30 11.91
N ALA A 405 6.89 19.19 12.65
CA ALA A 405 7.07 19.16 14.09
C ALA A 405 8.47 19.62 14.51
N ASN A 406 9.52 19.17 13.82
CA ASN A 406 10.88 19.61 14.09
C ASN A 406 11.12 21.10 13.78
N ARG A 407 10.25 21.77 13.00
CA ARG A 407 10.29 23.23 12.75
C ARG A 407 9.34 24.01 13.65
N GLY A 408 8.73 23.37 14.65
CA GLY A 408 7.88 24.04 15.64
C GLY A 408 6.41 24.11 15.25
N TYR A 409 5.98 23.41 14.20
CA TYR A 409 4.58 23.36 13.79
C TYR A 409 3.87 22.15 14.39
N LEU A 410 2.61 22.30 14.79
CA LEU A 410 1.71 21.15 14.92
C LEU A 410 1.35 20.65 13.52
N CYS A 411 1.64 19.38 13.22
CA CYS A 411 1.13 18.73 12.01
C CYS A 411 -0.18 18.02 12.32
N VAL A 412 -1.23 18.31 11.53
CA VAL A 412 -2.55 17.69 11.64
C VAL A 412 -2.82 16.92 10.35
N GLN A 413 -2.90 15.59 10.46
CA GLN A 413 -3.30 14.69 9.38
C GLN A 413 -4.73 14.24 9.63
N VAL A 414 -5.60 14.32 8.62
CA VAL A 414 -7.04 14.08 8.77
C VAL A 414 -7.47 13.08 7.72
N ASN A 415 -8.07 11.98 8.17
CA ASN A 415 -8.77 11.03 7.33
C ASN A 415 -10.22 11.52 7.19
N PHE A 416 -10.43 12.50 6.31
CA PHE A 416 -11.74 13.11 6.01
C PHE A 416 -12.67 12.10 5.31
N ARG A 417 -13.99 12.37 5.28
CA ARG A 417 -14.96 11.49 4.59
C ARG A 417 -14.52 11.22 3.15
N GLY A 418 -14.62 9.98 2.68
CA GLY A 418 -13.96 9.54 1.45
C GLY A 418 -12.69 8.73 1.68
N SER A 419 -12.06 8.86 2.85
CA SER A 419 -10.89 8.06 3.19
C SER A 419 -11.26 6.58 3.35
N THR A 420 -10.41 5.68 2.86
CA THR A 420 -10.59 4.22 3.01
C THR A 420 -10.34 3.77 4.45
N GLY A 421 -10.70 2.52 4.80
CA GLY A 421 -10.32 1.90 6.08
C GLY A 421 -11.32 2.07 7.22
N TYR A 422 -12.39 2.83 7.02
CA TYR A 422 -13.44 3.12 8.02
C TYR A 422 -14.82 2.61 7.57
N GLY A 423 -14.83 1.67 6.62
CA GLY A 423 -16.04 1.11 6.04
C GLY A 423 -16.66 1.97 4.95
N LYS A 424 -17.56 1.34 4.20
CA LYS A 424 -18.15 1.94 3.00
C LYS A 424 -19.00 3.16 3.29
N ASP A 425 -19.67 3.23 4.45
CA ASP A 425 -20.48 4.39 4.81
C ASP A 425 -19.61 5.65 4.93
N PHE A 426 -18.35 5.50 5.40
CA PHE A 426 -17.40 6.60 5.53
C PHE A 426 -16.76 6.99 4.19
N VAL A 427 -16.40 6.00 3.36
CA VAL A 427 -15.85 6.22 2.01
C VAL A 427 -16.88 6.90 1.11
N ASN A 428 -18.10 6.35 1.04
CA ASN A 428 -19.14 6.86 0.14
C ASN A 428 -19.69 8.21 0.60
N ALA A 429 -19.47 8.61 1.86
CA ALA A 429 -19.80 9.96 2.32
C ALA A 429 -18.97 11.06 1.64
N GLY A 430 -17.89 10.71 0.94
CA GLY A 430 -17.09 11.62 0.11
C GLY A 430 -17.58 11.75 -1.35
N ASP A 431 -18.51 10.92 -1.79
CA ASP A 431 -19.00 10.92 -3.18
C ASP A 431 -19.67 12.26 -3.51
N ARG A 432 -19.24 12.89 -4.61
CA ARG A 432 -19.62 14.26 -5.04
C ARG A 432 -19.31 15.39 -4.05
N GLU A 433 -18.48 15.17 -3.04
CA GLU A 433 -18.22 16.15 -1.98
C GLU A 433 -16.83 16.80 -2.06
N TRP A 434 -16.13 16.68 -3.21
CA TRP A 434 -14.86 17.37 -3.46
C TRP A 434 -15.04 18.88 -3.35
N GLY A 435 -14.29 19.50 -2.43
CA GLY A 435 -14.39 20.93 -2.12
C GLY A 435 -15.66 21.36 -1.39
N ALA A 436 -16.52 20.39 -1.01
CA ALA A 436 -17.74 20.59 -0.23
C ALA A 436 -17.60 19.93 1.15
N LYS A 437 -18.38 18.90 1.50
CA LYS A 437 -18.31 18.32 2.86
C LYS A 437 -16.96 17.73 3.23
N MET A 438 -16.20 17.23 2.25
CA MET A 438 -14.82 16.78 2.50
C MET A 438 -13.93 17.94 2.97
N HIS A 439 -14.17 19.15 2.47
CA HIS A 439 -13.50 20.36 2.94
C HIS A 439 -14.04 20.83 4.29
N ASP A 440 -15.35 20.69 4.54
CA ASP A 440 -15.92 20.99 5.87
C ASP A 440 -15.31 20.14 6.97
N ASP A 441 -15.04 18.85 6.71
CA ASP A 441 -14.31 18.00 7.67
C ASP A 441 -12.96 18.62 8.02
N LEU A 442 -12.17 19.02 7.03
CA LEU A 442 -10.87 19.65 7.23
C LEU A 442 -10.95 20.94 8.06
N LEU A 443 -11.97 21.78 7.83
CA LEU A 443 -12.22 22.98 8.62
C LEU A 443 -12.61 22.66 10.06
N ASP A 444 -13.44 21.62 10.25
CA ASP A 444 -13.87 21.18 11.57
C ASP A 444 -12.70 20.58 12.36
N ALA A 445 -11.75 19.91 11.72
CA ALA A 445 -10.49 19.48 12.34
C ALA A 445 -9.66 20.67 12.83
N VAL A 446 -9.52 21.71 11.99
CA VAL A 446 -8.83 22.96 12.35
C VAL A 446 -9.52 23.63 13.54
N ALA A 447 -10.84 23.76 13.51
CA ALA A 447 -11.60 24.32 14.61
C ALA A 447 -11.41 23.50 15.90
N TRP A 448 -11.44 22.17 15.80
CA TRP A 448 -11.24 21.28 16.94
C TRP A 448 -9.87 21.47 17.59
N VAL A 449 -8.77 21.51 16.81
CA VAL A 449 -7.42 21.72 17.39
C VAL A 449 -7.23 23.13 17.98
N VAL A 450 -7.96 24.13 17.47
CA VAL A 450 -8.02 25.48 18.09
C VAL A 450 -8.78 25.44 19.40
N ASP A 451 -9.93 24.76 19.46
CA ASP A 451 -10.76 24.63 20.67
C ASP A 451 -10.06 23.85 21.78
N GLN A 452 -9.22 22.88 21.44
CA GLN A 452 -8.32 22.22 22.40
C GLN A 452 -7.23 23.16 22.95
N GLY A 453 -7.08 24.36 22.37
CA GLY A 453 -6.04 25.32 22.69
C GLY A 453 -4.68 24.98 22.09
N TYR A 454 -4.59 23.95 21.23
CA TYR A 454 -3.34 23.49 20.64
C TYR A 454 -2.85 24.40 19.53
N ALA A 455 -3.76 24.87 18.67
CA ALA A 455 -3.44 25.71 17.51
C ALA A 455 -3.75 27.19 17.76
N ASP A 456 -2.92 28.07 17.22
CA ASP A 456 -3.23 29.50 17.08
C ASP A 456 -4.07 29.70 15.80
N PRO A 457 -5.31 30.22 15.90
CA PRO A 457 -6.21 30.37 14.75
C PRO A 457 -5.69 31.33 13.68
N GLU A 458 -4.76 32.23 14.00
CA GLU A 458 -4.16 33.15 13.02
C GLU A 458 -2.94 32.56 12.30
N ARG A 459 -2.48 31.36 12.71
CA ARG A 459 -1.25 30.73 12.21
C ARG A 459 -1.48 29.29 11.73
N VAL A 460 -2.53 29.07 10.93
CA VAL A 460 -2.83 27.79 10.30
C VAL A 460 -2.50 27.81 8.81
N GLY A 461 -1.72 26.86 8.31
CA GLY A 461 -1.49 26.63 6.88
C GLY A 461 -2.12 25.32 6.40
N ILE A 462 -2.37 25.20 5.09
CA ILE A 462 -2.83 23.97 4.44
C ILE A 462 -1.79 23.48 3.43
N PHE A 463 -1.51 22.17 3.42
CA PHE A 463 -0.48 21.54 2.61
C PHE A 463 -0.99 20.18 2.14
N GLY A 464 -0.70 19.77 0.90
CA GLY A 464 -1.01 18.42 0.45
C GLY A 464 -0.61 18.13 -0.98
N GLY A 465 -0.65 16.84 -1.35
CA GLY A 465 -0.32 16.36 -2.70
C GLY A 465 -1.48 15.65 -3.38
N SER A 466 -1.57 15.72 -4.72
CA SER A 466 -2.69 15.14 -5.49
C SER A 466 -4.04 15.69 -5.00
N TYR A 467 -4.99 14.87 -4.53
CA TYR A 467 -6.22 15.38 -3.89
C TYR A 467 -5.92 16.37 -2.75
N GLY A 468 -4.89 16.15 -1.93
CA GLY A 468 -4.48 17.09 -0.89
C GLY A 468 -4.00 18.44 -1.45
N GLY A 469 -3.40 18.44 -2.64
CA GLY A 469 -3.04 19.66 -3.37
C GLY A 469 -4.29 20.41 -3.87
N TYR A 470 -5.27 19.67 -4.39
CA TYR A 470 -6.61 20.23 -4.69
C TYR A 470 -7.26 20.82 -3.43
N ALA A 471 -7.22 20.13 -2.29
CA ALA A 471 -7.75 20.62 -1.02
C ALA A 471 -7.01 21.89 -0.56
N ALA A 472 -5.70 22.00 -0.76
CA ALA A 472 -4.95 23.23 -0.50
C ALA A 472 -5.42 24.40 -1.39
N LEU A 473 -5.66 24.15 -2.69
CA LEU A 473 -6.24 25.14 -3.61
C LEU A 473 -7.66 25.55 -3.21
N VAL A 474 -8.50 24.60 -2.77
CA VAL A 474 -9.84 24.88 -2.22
C VAL A 474 -9.72 25.74 -0.96
N GLY A 475 -8.84 25.38 -0.02
CA GLY A 475 -8.59 26.15 1.20
C GLY A 475 -8.22 27.60 0.90
N ALA A 476 -7.34 27.83 -0.08
CA ALA A 476 -6.92 29.16 -0.51
C ALA A 476 -8.01 29.97 -1.22
N THR A 477 -8.99 29.31 -1.86
CA THR A 477 -9.99 29.97 -2.71
C THR A 477 -11.34 30.14 -2.02
N PHE A 478 -11.81 29.12 -1.30
CA PHE A 478 -13.15 29.08 -0.70
C PHE A 478 -13.12 29.53 0.77
N THR A 479 -12.01 29.28 1.48
CA THR A 479 -11.86 29.62 2.90
C THR A 479 -10.56 30.38 3.21
N PRO A 480 -10.24 31.48 2.48
CA PRO A 480 -8.97 32.20 2.64
C PRO A 480 -8.82 32.88 4.01
N ALA A 481 -9.89 33.02 4.78
CA ALA A 481 -9.84 33.59 6.13
C ALA A 481 -9.33 32.60 7.20
N VAL A 482 -9.32 31.29 6.89
CA VAL A 482 -8.89 30.23 7.82
C VAL A 482 -7.39 29.97 7.70
N PHE A 483 -6.85 30.06 6.48
CA PHE A 483 -5.47 29.66 6.20
C PHE A 483 -4.57 30.86 5.90
N ALA A 484 -3.50 31.00 6.68
CA ALA A 484 -2.45 32.00 6.47
C ALA A 484 -1.59 31.70 5.22
N CYS A 485 -1.48 30.44 4.82
CA CYS A 485 -0.82 30.01 3.58
C CYS A 485 -1.38 28.67 3.07
N ALA A 486 -1.18 28.40 1.78
CA ALA A 486 -1.53 27.14 1.11
C ALA A 486 -0.36 26.64 0.26
N VAL A 487 -0.08 25.34 0.29
CA VAL A 487 0.96 24.68 -0.49
C VAL A 487 0.34 23.53 -1.27
N ASP A 488 0.31 23.68 -2.59
CA ASP A 488 -0.17 22.68 -3.54
C ASP A 488 1.00 21.89 -4.13
N LEU A 489 0.97 20.57 -3.99
CA LEU A 489 1.85 19.63 -4.68
C LEU A 489 1.05 18.84 -5.71
N VAL A 490 1.22 19.16 -7.00
CA VAL A 490 0.60 18.44 -8.13
C VAL A 490 -0.91 18.22 -8.02
N GLY A 491 -1.63 19.15 -7.37
CA GLY A 491 -3.07 19.08 -7.19
C GLY A 491 -3.84 19.41 -8.48
N PRO A 492 -4.92 18.67 -8.80
CA PRO A 492 -5.74 19.02 -9.95
C PRO A 492 -6.49 20.33 -9.67
N SER A 493 -6.22 21.37 -10.46
CA SER A 493 -6.87 22.68 -10.29
C SER A 493 -8.21 22.80 -11.03
N ASN A 494 -8.57 21.81 -11.84
CA ASN A 494 -9.82 21.79 -12.61
C ASN A 494 -10.29 20.34 -12.83
N LEU A 495 -11.42 19.98 -12.22
CA LEU A 495 -11.98 18.63 -12.26
C LEU A 495 -12.41 18.20 -13.66
N LYS A 496 -12.84 19.15 -14.51
CA LYS A 496 -13.21 18.83 -15.89
C LYS A 496 -11.98 18.37 -16.68
N THR A 497 -10.89 19.13 -16.61
CA THR A 497 -9.68 18.77 -17.34
C THR A 497 -9.02 17.52 -16.76
N LEU A 498 -9.14 17.28 -15.45
CA LEU A 498 -8.69 16.04 -14.81
C LEU A 498 -9.37 14.81 -15.45
N ILE A 499 -10.70 14.82 -15.53
CA ILE A 499 -11.47 13.72 -16.14
C ILE A 499 -11.13 13.56 -17.62
N GLU A 500 -10.94 14.68 -18.34
CA GLU A 500 -10.55 14.67 -19.77
C GLU A 500 -9.10 14.17 -20.01
N SER A 501 -8.26 14.07 -18.98
CA SER A 501 -6.83 13.74 -19.10
C SER A 501 -6.40 12.45 -18.40
N ILE A 502 -7.32 11.62 -17.93
CA ILE A 502 -6.94 10.35 -17.29
C ILE A 502 -6.21 9.43 -18.29
N PRO A 503 -5.20 8.65 -17.85
CA PRO A 503 -4.55 7.68 -18.71
C PRO A 503 -5.55 6.66 -19.28
N PRO A 504 -5.33 6.10 -20.48
CA PRO A 504 -6.26 5.14 -21.09
C PRO A 504 -6.60 3.94 -20.19
N TYR A 505 -5.62 3.41 -19.44
CA TYR A 505 -5.82 2.29 -18.51
C TYR A 505 -6.69 2.63 -17.29
N TRP A 506 -7.10 3.89 -17.11
CA TRP A 506 -8.11 4.31 -16.13
C TRP A 506 -9.51 4.42 -16.71
N ALA A 507 -9.67 4.40 -18.04
CA ALA A 507 -10.97 4.53 -18.70
C ALA A 507 -12.01 3.51 -18.18
N PRO A 508 -11.65 2.24 -17.91
CA PRO A 508 -12.59 1.28 -17.32
C PRO A 508 -13.09 1.66 -15.91
N MET A 509 -12.38 2.52 -15.18
CA MET A 509 -12.72 2.98 -13.81
C MET A 509 -13.32 4.39 -13.78
N ILE A 510 -13.55 5.02 -14.94
CA ILE A 510 -14.00 6.43 -14.99
C ILE A 510 -15.33 6.66 -14.28
N ALA A 511 -16.20 5.64 -14.23
CA ALA A 511 -17.48 5.72 -13.55
C ALA A 511 -17.32 6.04 -12.05
N THR A 512 -16.27 5.54 -11.40
CA THR A 512 -15.93 5.84 -10.00
C THR A 512 -15.62 7.32 -9.76
N PHE A 513 -15.22 8.08 -10.79
CA PHE A 513 -15.01 9.54 -10.68
C PHE A 513 -16.30 10.36 -10.87
N HIS A 514 -17.40 9.72 -11.31
CA HIS A 514 -18.69 10.36 -11.52
C HIS A 514 -19.68 10.12 -10.38
N THR A 515 -19.28 9.33 -9.38
CA THR A 515 -20.15 8.92 -8.30
C THR A 515 -20.34 9.97 -7.24
#